data_AF-X1MJV7-F1
#
_entry.id   AF-X1MJV7-F1
#
_cell.length_a   1.000
_cell.length_b   1.000
_cell.length_c   1.000
_cell.angle_alpha   90.00
_cell.angle_beta   90.00
_cell.angle_gamma   90.00
#
_symmetry.space_group_name_H-M   'P 1'
#
loop_
_entity.id
_entity.type
_entity.pdbx_description
1 polymer ?
#
loop_
_entity_poly.entity_id
_entity_poly.type
_entity_poly.pdbx_seq_one_letter_code
_entity_poly.pdbx_strand_id
1 'polypeptide(L)'
;FDLLLSQSFDFYLPGILPNSIIYIQSAVMARSRIASSFDLVVNGITIGTQNINAAPEGTYTLKGRTDISVFDINSSLLSMPDNKLILELNYDKPTEDNRSAGYLNYFTILCERQLKLYTNYTFFRSPKAVSNPYVTYELLPQGKNVHIWEISDPLVPRIIEYELLDEKIKFGAKGGQIVEYVVFNKEELPAPAFSGKINNQNLAGTTPPELLIVTHSDFLSEADRLADFRETNDGLSVKVVTVEQIYNEFSSGSQDVTAIRDYVKYLYEMA
;
A
#
# COMPACT_ATOMS: atom_id res chain seq x y z
N PHE A 1 -19.10 8.58 -4.91
CA PHE A 1 -19.79 9.77 -5.44
C PHE A 1 -21.16 9.37 -5.97
N ASP A 2 -22.23 9.69 -5.24
CA ASP A 2 -23.61 9.40 -5.64
C ASP A 2 -24.53 10.53 -5.17
N LEU A 3 -24.70 10.65 -3.84
CA LEU A 3 -25.34 11.79 -3.19
C LEU A 3 -24.35 12.94 -2.97
N LEU A 4 -23.17 12.62 -2.43
CA LEU A 4 -22.03 13.53 -2.37
C LEU A 4 -21.24 13.42 -3.67
N LEU A 5 -21.11 14.54 -4.38
CA LEU A 5 -20.45 14.63 -5.68
C LEU A 5 -19.04 15.22 -5.59
N SER A 6 -18.64 15.70 -4.42
CA SER A 6 -17.31 16.21 -4.15
C SER A 6 -16.73 15.56 -2.91
N GLN A 7 -15.43 15.30 -2.91
CA GLN A 7 -14.70 14.80 -1.75
C GLN A 7 -13.26 15.33 -1.79
N SER A 8 -12.78 15.80 -0.64
CA SER A 8 -11.42 16.31 -0.45
C SER A 8 -10.57 15.32 0.35
N PHE A 9 -9.27 15.28 0.05
CA PHE A 9 -8.28 14.40 0.63
C PHE A 9 -7.03 15.21 0.98
N ASP A 10 -6.68 15.21 2.27
CA ASP A 10 -5.58 16.01 2.80
C ASP A 10 -4.31 15.17 2.93
N PHE A 11 -3.21 15.65 2.35
CA PHE A 11 -1.89 15.03 2.42
C PHE A 11 -0.88 15.99 3.06
N TYR A 12 -0.20 15.53 4.11
CA TYR A 12 0.93 16.25 4.69
C TYR A 12 2.21 15.95 3.91
N LEU A 13 2.68 16.92 3.12
CA LEU A 13 3.82 16.79 2.21
C LEU A 13 4.86 17.90 2.42
N PRO A 14 5.63 17.85 3.52
CA PRO A 14 6.62 18.88 3.81
C PRO A 14 7.81 18.88 2.86
N GLY A 15 8.34 20.08 2.62
CA GLY A 15 9.58 20.32 1.89
C GLY A 15 9.53 19.92 0.42
N ILE A 16 8.39 20.08 -0.25
CA ILE A 16 8.35 20.10 -1.72
C ILE A 16 9.32 21.18 -2.22
N LEU A 17 10.13 20.85 -3.22
CA LEU A 17 11.09 21.78 -3.77
C LEU A 17 10.35 22.92 -4.51
N PRO A 18 10.63 24.20 -4.22
CA PRO A 18 9.96 25.30 -4.92
C PRO A 18 10.17 25.25 -6.43
N ASN A 19 9.15 25.66 -7.19
CA ASN A 19 9.17 25.66 -8.67
C ASN A 19 9.44 24.27 -9.29
N SER A 20 9.17 23.19 -8.56
CA SER A 20 9.16 21.82 -9.10
C SER A 20 7.77 21.41 -9.56
N ILE A 21 7.70 20.44 -10.47
CA ILE A 21 6.46 19.84 -10.94
C ILE A 21 6.00 18.76 -9.94
N ILE A 22 4.72 18.80 -9.59
CA ILE A 22 4.02 17.74 -8.86
C ILE A 22 3.18 16.97 -9.87
N TYR A 23 3.40 15.66 -9.97
CA TYR A 23 2.59 14.78 -10.78
C TYR A 23 1.55 14.08 -9.89
N ILE A 24 0.31 14.04 -10.36
CA ILE A 24 -0.82 13.39 -9.68
C ILE A 24 -1.47 12.44 -10.66
N GLN A 25 -1.35 11.14 -10.39
CA GLN A 25 -2.14 10.12 -11.06
C GLN A 25 -3.46 9.95 -10.33
N SER A 26 -4.57 9.99 -11.06
CA SER A 26 -5.91 9.74 -10.54
C SER A 26 -6.50 8.53 -11.25
N ALA A 27 -6.91 7.53 -10.48
CA ALA A 27 -7.58 6.33 -10.97
C ALA A 27 -9.03 6.30 -10.49
N VAL A 28 -9.96 6.40 -11.43
CA VAL A 28 -11.39 6.53 -11.15
C VAL A 28 -12.21 5.55 -11.97
N MET A 29 -13.47 5.37 -11.57
CA MET A 29 -14.46 4.59 -12.28
C MET A 29 -15.81 5.30 -12.22
N ALA A 30 -16.55 5.32 -13.33
CA ALA A 30 -17.96 5.70 -13.31
C ALA A 30 -18.83 4.54 -13.81
N ARG A 31 -19.88 4.26 -13.05
CA ARG A 31 -21.04 3.50 -13.51
C ARG A 31 -22.11 4.51 -13.88
N SER A 32 -22.25 4.80 -15.17
CA SER A 32 -23.29 5.69 -15.70
C SER A 32 -23.67 5.27 -17.11
N ARG A 33 -24.92 5.50 -17.52
CA ARG A 33 -25.43 5.27 -18.89
C ARG A 33 -25.17 6.45 -19.81
N ILE A 34 -24.78 7.58 -19.24
CA ILE A 34 -24.48 8.82 -19.94
C ILE A 34 -23.01 9.13 -19.65
N ALA A 35 -22.35 9.81 -20.59
CA ALA A 35 -20.98 10.26 -20.34
C ALA A 35 -20.97 11.16 -19.10
N SER A 36 -19.98 10.96 -18.24
CA SER A 36 -19.77 11.73 -17.02
C SER A 36 -18.29 12.08 -16.90
N SER A 37 -17.92 12.88 -15.90
CA SER A 37 -16.51 13.23 -15.73
C SER A 37 -16.12 13.44 -14.27
N PHE A 38 -14.82 13.46 -14.02
CA PHE A 38 -14.25 13.89 -12.75
C PHE A 38 -13.30 15.05 -12.97
N ASP A 39 -13.52 16.17 -12.29
CA ASP A 39 -12.56 17.26 -12.21
C ASP A 39 -11.63 17.04 -11.01
N LEU A 40 -10.33 17.11 -11.26
CA LEU A 40 -9.31 17.07 -10.22
C LEU A 40 -8.87 18.50 -9.89
N VAL A 41 -9.01 18.85 -8.61
CA VAL A 41 -8.67 20.15 -8.06
C VAL A 41 -7.56 19.98 -7.02
N VAL A 42 -6.56 20.85 -7.06
CA VAL A 42 -5.43 20.86 -6.13
C VAL A 42 -5.32 22.22 -5.46
N ASN A 43 -5.50 22.26 -4.14
CA ASN A 43 -5.54 23.49 -3.34
C ASN A 43 -6.39 24.61 -3.98
N GLY A 44 -7.57 24.23 -4.50
CA GLY A 44 -8.52 25.14 -5.14
C GLY A 44 -8.30 25.43 -6.62
N ILE A 45 -7.26 24.85 -7.26
CA ILE A 45 -6.98 25.01 -8.70
C ILE A 45 -7.37 23.72 -9.44
N THR A 46 -8.28 23.81 -10.40
CA THR A 46 -8.59 22.68 -11.30
C THR A 46 -7.41 22.39 -12.21
N ILE A 47 -6.86 21.17 -12.15
CA ILE A 47 -5.68 20.76 -12.93
C ILE A 47 -6.03 19.85 -14.12
N GLY A 48 -7.26 19.35 -14.17
CA GLY A 48 -7.77 18.64 -15.34
C GLY A 48 -9.06 17.87 -15.08
N THR A 49 -9.56 17.26 -16.15
CA THR A 49 -10.84 16.55 -16.18
C THR A 49 -10.64 15.15 -16.78
N GLN A 50 -11.11 14.12 -16.10
CA GLN A 50 -11.19 12.74 -16.59
C GLN A 50 -12.59 12.47 -17.14
N ASN A 51 -12.70 12.38 -18.48
CA ASN A 51 -13.97 12.08 -19.13
C ASN A 51 -14.21 10.57 -19.15
N ILE A 52 -15.35 10.14 -18.62
CA ILE A 52 -15.77 8.74 -18.58
C ILE A 52 -16.95 8.53 -19.53
N ASN A 53 -16.74 7.71 -20.55
CA ASN A 53 -17.80 7.34 -21.48
C ASN A 53 -18.93 6.55 -20.79
N ALA A 54 -20.12 6.58 -21.38
CA ALA A 54 -21.23 5.75 -20.94
C ALA A 54 -20.90 4.24 -20.92
N ALA A 55 -21.43 3.55 -19.92
CA ALA A 55 -21.41 2.10 -19.82
C ALA A 55 -22.74 1.50 -20.35
N PRO A 56 -22.68 0.43 -21.17
CA PRO A 56 -23.87 -0.18 -21.76
C PRO A 56 -24.69 -0.99 -20.75
N GLU A 57 -26.01 -1.04 -20.94
CA GLU A 57 -26.91 -1.87 -20.13
C GLU A 57 -26.99 -3.33 -20.62
N GLY A 58 -27.08 -4.25 -19.67
CA GLY A 58 -27.30 -5.68 -19.92
C GLY A 58 -26.79 -6.55 -18.77
N THR A 59 -27.27 -7.79 -18.66
CA THR A 59 -26.91 -8.71 -17.57
C THR A 59 -25.41 -9.00 -17.55
N TYR A 60 -24.82 -9.20 -18.73
CA TYR A 60 -23.42 -9.59 -18.92
C TYR A 60 -22.59 -8.51 -19.63
N THR A 61 -22.99 -7.24 -19.49
CA THR A 61 -22.25 -6.11 -20.05
C THR A 61 -21.32 -5.48 -19.01
N LEU A 62 -20.40 -4.64 -19.51
CA LEU A 62 -19.56 -3.78 -18.70
C LEU A 62 -20.40 -2.96 -17.72
N LYS A 63 -20.10 -3.05 -16.42
CA LYS A 63 -20.87 -2.38 -15.35
C LYS A 63 -20.40 -0.97 -15.02
N GLY A 64 -19.31 -0.52 -15.64
CA GLY A 64 -18.80 0.84 -15.53
C GLY A 64 -17.44 0.92 -16.20
N ARG A 65 -16.97 2.14 -16.44
CA ARG A 65 -15.71 2.42 -17.12
C ARG A 65 -14.73 3.05 -16.17
N THR A 66 -13.47 2.63 -16.29
CA THR A 66 -12.35 3.17 -15.53
C THR A 66 -11.57 4.15 -16.39
N ASP A 67 -10.97 5.15 -15.75
CA ASP A 67 -9.94 6.00 -16.36
C ASP A 67 -8.77 6.17 -15.40
N ILE A 68 -7.55 6.17 -15.94
CA ILE A 68 -6.32 6.46 -15.20
C ILE A 68 -5.58 7.54 -15.97
N SER A 69 -5.55 8.75 -15.41
CA SER A 69 -4.90 9.89 -16.01
C SER A 69 -3.83 10.45 -15.08
N VAL A 70 -2.78 11.02 -15.67
CA VAL A 70 -1.72 11.74 -14.95
C VAL A 70 -1.85 13.21 -15.27
N PHE A 71 -1.93 14.02 -14.23
CA PHE A 71 -1.96 15.47 -14.28
C PHE A 71 -0.69 16.03 -13.65
N ASP A 72 -0.35 17.25 -14.00
CA ASP A 72 0.79 17.94 -13.42
C ASP A 72 0.46 19.39 -13.07
N ILE A 73 1.09 19.88 -12.01
CA ILE A 73 1.02 21.28 -11.61
C ILE A 73 2.36 21.72 -11.06
N ASN A 74 2.80 22.91 -11.45
CA ASN A 74 3.99 23.52 -10.87
C ASN A 74 3.67 24.00 -9.45
N SER A 75 4.49 23.60 -8.47
CA SER A 75 4.36 23.98 -7.06
C SER A 75 4.32 25.48 -6.81
N SER A 76 4.87 26.31 -7.70
CA SER A 76 4.79 27.78 -7.61
C SER A 76 3.37 28.34 -7.77
N LEU A 77 2.45 27.58 -8.37
CA LEU A 77 1.05 27.95 -8.54
C LEU A 77 0.21 27.64 -7.29
N LEU A 78 0.74 26.83 -6.36
CA LEU A 78 0.00 26.34 -5.20
C LEU A 78 0.35 27.15 -3.95
N SER A 79 -0.70 27.50 -3.18
CA SER A 79 -0.53 27.91 -1.79
C SER A 79 -0.67 26.68 -0.89
N MET A 80 0.41 26.27 -0.22
CA MET A 80 0.46 25.09 0.65
C MET A 80 0.76 25.48 2.11
N PRO A 81 -0.14 26.20 2.80
CA PRO A 81 0.03 26.46 4.22
C PRO A 81 0.14 25.13 4.98
N ASP A 82 0.97 25.12 6.02
CA ASP A 82 1.25 23.94 6.85
C ASP A 82 1.76 22.70 6.09
N ASN A 83 2.29 22.89 4.88
CA ASN A 83 2.72 21.81 3.98
C ASN A 83 1.60 20.83 3.60
N LYS A 84 0.37 21.33 3.45
CA LYS A 84 -0.78 20.51 3.03
C LYS A 84 -1.02 20.60 1.53
N LEU A 85 -1.09 19.44 0.89
CA LEU A 85 -1.64 19.25 -0.45
C LEU A 85 -3.04 18.67 -0.30
N ILE A 86 -4.05 19.38 -0.78
CA ILE A 86 -5.45 19.01 -0.72
C ILE A 86 -5.85 18.64 -2.15
N LEU A 87 -6.18 17.37 -2.36
CA LEU A 87 -6.78 16.90 -3.60
C LEU A 87 -8.29 16.88 -3.41
N GLU A 88 -9.02 17.53 -4.30
CA GLU A 88 -10.47 17.45 -4.36
C GLU A 88 -10.87 16.85 -5.70
N LEU A 89 -11.79 15.88 -5.63
CA LEU A 89 -12.34 15.23 -6.80
C LEU A 89 -13.83 15.54 -6.90
N ASN A 90 -14.21 16.19 -8.00
CA ASN A 90 -15.57 16.61 -8.27
C ASN A 90 -16.15 15.76 -9.39
N TYR A 91 -17.15 14.94 -9.07
CA TYR A 91 -17.85 14.10 -10.04
C TYR A 91 -19.00 14.86 -10.70
N ASP A 92 -18.87 15.14 -11.99
CA ASP A 92 -19.95 15.67 -12.81
C ASP A 92 -20.93 14.55 -13.16
N LYS A 93 -21.97 14.43 -12.34
CA LYS A 93 -22.99 13.38 -12.45
C LYS A 93 -24.09 13.81 -13.43
N PRO A 94 -24.39 13.01 -14.47
CA PRO A 94 -25.50 13.32 -15.36
C PRO A 94 -26.83 13.23 -14.61
N THR A 95 -27.64 14.28 -14.71
CA THR A 95 -28.92 14.42 -13.99
C THR A 95 -30.01 13.49 -14.51
N GLU A 96 -29.89 13.03 -15.75
CA GLU A 96 -30.86 12.14 -16.41
C GLU A 96 -30.73 10.66 -16.01
N ASP A 97 -29.60 10.25 -15.39
CA ASP A 97 -29.40 8.88 -14.91
C ASP A 97 -29.21 8.85 -13.39
N ASN A 98 -30.31 8.63 -12.68
CA ASN A 98 -30.36 8.54 -11.22
C ASN A 98 -29.59 7.36 -10.62
N ARG A 99 -29.10 6.41 -11.44
CA ARG A 99 -28.28 5.27 -11.01
C ARG A 99 -26.77 5.51 -11.21
N SER A 100 -26.41 6.69 -11.72
CA SER A 100 -25.02 7.08 -11.93
C SER A 100 -24.25 7.17 -10.62
N ALA A 101 -23.08 6.53 -10.57
CA ALA A 101 -22.20 6.61 -9.43
C ALA A 101 -20.74 6.65 -9.88
N GLY A 102 -19.97 7.53 -9.26
CA GLY A 102 -18.53 7.64 -9.41
C GLY A 102 -17.78 7.00 -8.23
N TYR A 103 -16.60 6.46 -8.50
CA TYR A 103 -15.74 5.79 -7.53
C TYR A 103 -14.30 6.23 -7.74
N LEU A 104 -13.65 6.68 -6.67
CA LEU A 104 -12.21 6.84 -6.63
C LEU A 104 -11.59 5.49 -6.25
N ASN A 105 -10.59 5.04 -7.00
CA ASN A 105 -9.76 3.91 -6.61
C ASN A 105 -8.57 4.41 -5.79
N TYR A 106 -7.69 5.22 -6.39
CA TYR A 106 -6.52 5.78 -5.71
C TYR A 106 -6.02 7.07 -6.36
N PHE A 107 -5.19 7.79 -5.60
CA PHE A 107 -4.26 8.80 -6.11
C PHE A 107 -2.82 8.33 -5.92
N THR A 108 -1.95 8.66 -6.87
CA THR A 108 -0.49 8.59 -6.71
C THR A 108 0.07 9.99 -6.84
N ILE A 109 0.80 10.46 -5.82
CA ILE A 109 1.46 11.77 -5.84
C ILE A 109 2.96 11.57 -5.96
N LEU A 110 3.57 12.18 -6.97
CA LEU A 110 5.02 12.21 -7.17
C LEU A 110 5.48 13.67 -7.19
N CYS A 111 6.37 14.01 -6.26
CA CYS A 111 6.96 15.35 -6.17
C CYS A 111 8.44 15.27 -5.80
N GLU A 112 9.21 16.25 -6.24
CA GLU A 112 10.59 16.43 -5.78
C GLU A 112 10.57 17.15 -4.43
N ARG A 113 11.27 16.59 -3.45
CA ARG A 113 11.34 17.11 -2.09
C ARG A 113 12.79 17.39 -1.70
N GLN A 114 12.99 18.38 -0.86
CA GLN A 114 14.28 18.63 -0.23
C GLN A 114 14.73 17.37 0.51
N LEU A 115 15.91 16.86 0.19
CA LEU A 115 16.44 15.68 0.85
C LEU A 115 16.87 16.03 2.28
N LYS A 116 16.08 15.57 3.25
CA LYS A 116 16.33 15.71 4.69
C LYS A 116 15.63 14.61 5.46
N LEU A 117 15.97 14.48 6.73
CA LEU A 117 15.24 13.62 7.65
C LEU A 117 13.94 14.34 8.07
N TYR A 118 12.77 13.77 7.74
CA TYR A 118 11.45 14.37 8.04
C TYR A 118 10.80 13.84 9.32
N THR A 119 11.06 12.58 9.67
CA THR A 119 10.66 11.93 10.92
C THR A 119 11.88 11.20 11.47
N ASN A 120 11.79 9.94 11.89
CA ASN A 120 12.93 9.15 12.37
C ASN A 120 13.69 8.50 11.20
N TYR A 121 13.05 8.42 10.03
CA TYR A 121 13.62 7.92 8.78
C TYR A 121 13.04 8.64 7.57
N THR A 122 13.72 8.58 6.44
CA THR A 122 13.24 9.08 5.15
C THR A 122 13.76 8.16 4.06
N PHE A 123 12.82 7.53 3.35
CA PHE A 123 13.10 6.81 2.11
C PHE A 123 13.25 7.81 0.97
N PHE A 124 14.23 7.59 0.10
CA PHE A 124 14.43 8.45 -1.05
C PHE A 124 15.05 7.71 -2.23
N ARG A 125 14.70 8.20 -3.42
CA ARG A 125 15.26 7.82 -4.71
C ARG A 125 15.29 9.04 -5.62
N SER A 126 16.12 9.03 -6.64
CA SER A 126 16.20 10.14 -7.60
C SER A 126 16.01 9.62 -9.03
N PRO A 127 14.89 9.96 -9.70
CA PRO A 127 14.72 9.64 -11.12
C PRO A 127 15.81 10.26 -12.00
N LYS A 128 16.37 11.41 -11.59
CA LYS A 128 17.50 12.06 -12.29
C LYS A 128 18.76 11.17 -12.31
N ALA A 129 18.89 10.21 -11.40
CA ALA A 129 20.01 9.27 -11.40
C ALA A 129 20.03 8.36 -12.63
N VAL A 130 18.89 8.12 -13.29
CA VAL A 130 18.83 7.26 -14.49
C VAL A 130 19.63 7.85 -15.65
N SER A 131 19.57 9.17 -15.83
CA SER A 131 20.24 9.87 -16.94
C SER A 131 21.66 10.34 -16.63
N ASN A 132 22.15 10.12 -15.40
CA ASN A 132 23.47 10.58 -14.95
C ASN A 132 24.32 9.39 -14.51
N PRO A 133 25.56 9.21 -14.99
CA PRO A 133 26.40 8.06 -14.63
C PRO A 133 26.87 8.08 -13.17
N TYR A 134 26.95 9.28 -12.58
CA TYR A 134 27.30 9.50 -11.18
C TYR A 134 26.39 10.59 -10.62
N VAL A 135 25.97 10.41 -9.36
CA VAL A 135 25.14 11.36 -8.65
C VAL A 135 25.72 11.62 -7.27
N THR A 136 25.57 12.85 -6.80
CA THR A 136 25.90 13.22 -5.42
C THR A 136 24.59 13.58 -4.72
N TYR A 137 24.37 12.96 -3.57
CA TYR A 137 23.27 13.30 -2.69
C TYR A 137 23.78 14.22 -1.59
N GLU A 138 23.00 15.25 -1.30
CA GLU A 138 23.26 16.21 -0.23
C GLU A 138 22.04 16.26 0.68
N LEU A 139 22.24 15.94 1.96
CA LEU A 139 21.17 15.89 2.96
C LEU A 139 21.44 16.89 4.07
N LEU A 140 20.40 17.54 4.56
CA LEU A 140 20.46 18.30 5.81
C LEU A 140 20.37 17.31 7.00
N PRO A 141 21.43 17.12 7.79
CA PRO A 141 21.36 16.30 8.98
C PRO A 141 20.40 16.95 9.98
N GLN A 142 19.38 16.21 10.41
CA GLN A 142 18.64 16.52 11.63
C GLN A 142 18.99 15.44 12.65
N GLY A 143 19.69 15.83 13.71
CA GLY A 143 20.09 14.92 14.79
C GLY A 143 21.55 14.44 14.73
N LYS A 144 21.92 13.66 15.74
CA LYS A 144 23.21 12.96 15.84
C LYS A 144 22.99 11.50 15.42
N ASN A 145 24.05 10.81 14.99
CA ASN A 145 24.02 9.37 14.68
C ASN A 145 23.09 8.98 13.50
N VAL A 146 23.23 9.72 12.40
CA VAL A 146 22.52 9.43 11.15
C VAL A 146 23.16 8.24 10.43
N HIS A 147 22.35 7.33 9.93
CA HIS A 147 22.77 6.23 9.08
C HIS A 147 22.09 6.31 7.73
N ILE A 148 22.81 5.88 6.68
CA ILE A 148 22.28 5.78 5.31
C ILE A 148 22.47 4.36 4.83
N TRP A 149 21.38 3.71 4.42
CA TRP A 149 21.43 2.41 3.78
C TRP A 149 20.92 2.48 2.34
N GLU A 150 21.59 1.77 1.43
CA GLU A 150 21.02 1.34 0.16
C GLU A 150 20.13 0.12 0.44
N ILE A 151 18.87 0.16 -0.01
CA ILE A 151 17.85 -0.87 0.25
C ILE A 151 17.11 -1.28 -1.03
N SER A 152 17.77 -1.16 -2.19
CA SER A 152 17.23 -1.65 -3.46
C SER A 152 16.86 -3.15 -3.39
N ASP A 153 17.61 -3.91 -2.59
CA ASP A 153 17.23 -5.23 -2.11
C ASP A 153 17.02 -5.14 -0.58
N PRO A 154 15.77 -5.25 -0.07
CA PRO A 154 15.49 -5.13 1.35
C PRO A 154 16.05 -6.28 2.20
N LEU A 155 16.41 -7.42 1.57
CA LEU A 155 17.02 -8.56 2.26
C LEU A 155 18.54 -8.43 2.37
N VAL A 156 19.16 -7.55 1.58
CA VAL A 156 20.61 -7.34 1.56
C VAL A 156 20.94 -5.84 1.61
N PRO A 157 20.59 -5.13 2.70
CA PRO A 157 20.87 -3.71 2.82
C PRO A 157 22.38 -3.45 2.88
N ARG A 158 22.83 -2.34 2.28
CA ARG A 158 24.24 -1.91 2.31
C ARG A 158 24.40 -0.59 3.03
N ILE A 159 25.39 -0.50 3.91
CA ILE A 159 25.73 0.75 4.59
C ILE A 159 26.42 1.69 3.59
N ILE A 160 25.97 2.94 3.56
CA ILE A 160 26.55 4.01 2.75
C ILE A 160 27.33 4.93 3.67
N GLU A 161 28.65 4.96 3.47
CA GLU A 161 29.52 5.93 4.11
C GLU A 161 29.30 7.33 3.52
N TYR A 162 29.45 8.35 4.35
CA TYR A 162 29.21 9.72 3.97
C TYR A 162 30.22 10.68 4.58
N GLU A 163 30.34 11.86 4.00
CA GLU A 163 31.13 12.96 4.52
C GLU A 163 30.21 14.03 5.11
N LEU A 164 30.65 14.68 6.20
CA LEU A 164 29.98 15.86 6.75
C LEU A 164 30.76 17.11 6.33
N LEU A 165 30.19 17.91 5.44
CA LEU A 165 30.78 19.14 4.91
C LEU A 165 29.75 20.28 4.97
N ASP A 166 30.13 21.43 5.53
CA ASP A 166 29.27 22.61 5.67
C ASP A 166 27.92 22.31 6.35
N GLU A 167 27.96 21.53 7.42
CA GLU A 167 26.77 21.05 8.16
C GLU A 167 25.81 20.21 7.30
N LYS A 168 26.29 19.64 6.19
CA LYS A 168 25.51 18.76 5.31
C LYS A 168 26.18 17.42 5.18
N ILE A 169 25.36 16.39 5.17
CA ILE A 169 25.84 15.05 4.81
C ILE A 169 25.92 14.98 3.28
N LYS A 170 26.99 14.40 2.76
CA LYS A 170 27.18 14.18 1.33
C LYS A 170 27.71 12.77 1.06
N PHE A 171 27.17 12.13 0.04
CA PHE A 171 27.72 10.89 -0.47
C PHE A 171 27.53 10.79 -1.99
N GLY A 172 28.49 10.16 -2.66
CA GLY A 172 28.43 9.86 -4.08
C GLY A 172 27.85 8.46 -4.32
N ALA A 173 27.11 8.30 -5.41
CA ALA A 173 26.62 7.01 -5.85
C ALA A 173 26.73 6.86 -7.36
N LYS A 174 26.79 5.60 -7.81
CA LYS A 174 26.68 5.26 -9.22
C LYS A 174 25.24 5.50 -9.68
N GLY A 175 25.07 6.29 -10.73
CA GLY A 175 23.78 6.44 -11.39
C GLY A 175 23.59 5.46 -12.55
N GLY A 176 22.84 5.85 -13.57
CA GLY A 176 22.37 4.98 -14.66
C GLY A 176 21.18 4.09 -14.29
N GLN A 177 20.72 4.14 -13.04
CA GLN A 177 19.58 3.39 -12.53
C GLN A 177 18.94 4.12 -11.35
N ILE A 178 17.70 3.76 -11.03
CA ILE A 178 17.06 4.18 -9.77
C ILE A 178 17.55 3.25 -8.67
N VAL A 179 18.07 3.85 -7.59
CA VAL A 179 18.50 3.16 -6.38
C VAL A 179 17.65 3.69 -5.22
N GLU A 180 17.16 2.78 -4.37
CA GLU A 180 16.39 3.15 -3.19
C GLU A 180 17.33 3.25 -1.98
N TYR A 181 17.23 4.36 -1.27
CA TYR A 181 17.97 4.61 -0.04
C TYR A 181 17.02 4.92 1.11
N VAL A 182 17.51 4.69 2.33
CA VAL A 182 16.88 5.18 3.54
C VAL A 182 17.93 5.90 4.39
N VAL A 183 17.61 7.13 4.82
CA VAL A 183 18.35 7.84 5.86
C VAL A 183 17.54 7.76 7.14
N PHE A 184 18.18 7.47 8.27
CA PHE A 184 17.48 7.33 9.56
C PHE A 184 18.37 7.64 10.75
N ASN A 185 17.72 7.98 11.87
CA ASN A 185 18.36 8.07 13.18
C ASN A 185 18.11 6.77 13.95
N LYS A 186 19.17 6.03 14.27
CA LYS A 186 19.08 4.71 14.92
C LYS A 186 18.44 4.78 16.31
N GLU A 187 18.62 5.89 17.03
CA GLU A 187 18.10 6.06 18.41
C GLU A 187 16.60 6.32 18.45
N GLU A 188 16.02 6.75 17.33
CA GLU A 188 14.59 7.11 17.24
C GLU A 188 13.77 6.05 16.48
N LEU A 189 14.38 4.94 16.06
CA LEU A 189 13.63 3.89 15.37
C LEU A 189 12.63 3.20 16.32
N PRO A 190 11.39 2.93 15.85
CA PRO A 190 10.44 2.16 16.64
C PRO A 190 10.98 0.75 16.91
N ALA A 191 10.92 0.32 18.16
CA ALA A 191 11.24 -1.05 18.53
C ALA A 191 10.11 -2.00 18.07
N PRO A 192 10.42 -3.27 17.74
CA PRO A 192 9.40 -4.28 17.49
C PRO A 192 8.41 -4.33 18.65
N ALA A 193 7.11 -4.23 18.32
CA ALA A 193 6.06 -4.37 19.31
C ALA A 193 5.83 -5.85 19.62
N PHE A 194 5.67 -6.16 20.90
CA PHE A 194 5.18 -7.47 21.30
C PHE A 194 3.73 -7.64 20.83
N SER A 195 3.47 -8.60 19.94
CA SER A 195 2.13 -8.86 19.41
C SER A 195 1.25 -9.61 20.41
N GLY A 196 1.76 -10.71 20.97
CA GLY A 196 1.02 -11.53 21.91
C GLY A 196 1.70 -12.85 22.20
N LYS A 197 1.20 -13.58 23.21
CA LYS A 197 1.59 -14.97 23.44
C LYS A 197 0.70 -15.86 22.59
N ILE A 198 1.30 -16.85 21.93
CA ILE A 198 0.57 -17.94 21.30
C ILE A 198 0.52 -19.13 22.25
N ASN A 199 -0.59 -19.86 22.23
CA ASN A 199 -0.66 -21.14 22.92
C ASN A 199 0.29 -22.14 22.24
N ASN A 200 0.78 -23.11 23.00
CA ASN A 200 1.59 -24.18 22.42
C ASN A 200 0.73 -24.99 21.43
N GLN A 201 1.26 -25.24 20.25
CA GLN A 201 0.58 -25.90 19.15
C GLN A 201 1.60 -26.70 18.32
N ASN A 202 1.11 -27.74 17.66
CA ASN A 202 1.93 -28.65 16.85
C ASN A 202 1.09 -29.23 15.71
N LEU A 203 0.71 -28.38 14.77
CA LEU A 203 0.02 -28.78 13.55
C LEU A 203 0.92 -29.65 12.68
N ALA A 204 2.22 -29.37 12.62
CA ALA A 204 3.19 -30.21 11.89
C ALA A 204 3.24 -31.67 12.40
N GLY A 205 2.99 -31.89 13.69
CA GLY A 205 2.90 -33.23 14.29
C GLY A 205 1.54 -33.92 14.15
N THR A 206 0.60 -33.34 13.40
CA THR A 206 -0.74 -33.91 13.21
C THR A 206 -0.69 -35.10 12.26
N THR A 207 -1.23 -36.25 12.68
CA THR A 207 -1.49 -37.37 11.77
C THR A 207 -2.52 -36.95 10.72
N PRO A 208 -2.28 -37.21 9.41
CA PRO A 208 -3.23 -36.86 8.36
C PRO A 208 -4.64 -37.43 8.62
N PRO A 209 -5.67 -36.56 8.77
CA PRO A 209 -7.05 -37.00 8.95
C PRO A 209 -7.71 -37.29 7.60
N GLU A 210 -8.79 -38.09 7.60
CA GLU A 210 -9.65 -38.26 6.42
C GLU A 210 -10.51 -37.01 6.16
N LEU A 211 -10.84 -36.26 7.22
CA LEU A 211 -11.54 -34.98 7.12
C LEU A 211 -10.80 -33.89 7.90
N LEU A 212 -10.37 -32.85 7.20
CA LEU A 212 -9.89 -31.62 7.81
C LEU A 212 -10.98 -30.55 7.80
N ILE A 213 -11.29 -29.98 8.96
CA ILE A 213 -12.17 -28.82 9.10
C ILE A 213 -11.30 -27.62 9.49
N VAL A 214 -11.24 -26.63 8.60
CA VAL A 214 -10.58 -25.35 8.84
C VAL A 214 -11.65 -24.31 9.17
N THR A 215 -11.55 -23.65 10.32
CA THR A 215 -12.61 -22.76 10.83
C THR A 215 -12.06 -21.47 11.44
N HIS A 216 -12.90 -20.44 11.52
CA HIS A 216 -12.60 -19.26 12.33
C HIS A 216 -12.87 -19.58 13.80
N SER A 217 -12.12 -18.94 14.71
CA SER A 217 -12.25 -19.16 16.16
C SER A 217 -13.69 -18.97 16.68
N ASP A 218 -14.46 -18.03 16.11
CA ASP A 218 -15.87 -17.79 16.46
C ASP A 218 -16.80 -18.98 16.16
N PHE A 219 -16.40 -19.88 15.25
CA PHE A 219 -17.18 -21.05 14.84
C PHE A 219 -16.57 -22.37 15.34
N LEU A 220 -15.57 -22.31 16.22
CA LEU A 220 -14.85 -23.50 16.67
C LEU A 220 -15.79 -24.53 17.31
N SER A 221 -16.70 -24.10 18.19
CA SER A 221 -17.66 -25.01 18.84
C SER A 221 -18.58 -25.72 17.86
N GLU A 222 -18.99 -25.05 16.78
CA GLU A 222 -19.83 -25.66 15.74
C GLU A 222 -19.04 -26.60 14.84
N ALA A 223 -17.77 -26.28 14.58
CA ALA A 223 -16.85 -27.15 13.86
C ALA A 223 -16.55 -28.43 14.64
N ASP A 224 -16.31 -28.32 15.95
CA ASP A 224 -16.11 -29.47 16.84
C ASP A 224 -17.38 -30.35 16.89
N ARG A 225 -18.56 -29.75 17.00
CA ARG A 225 -19.84 -30.48 16.93
C ARG A 225 -20.01 -31.25 15.61
N LEU A 226 -19.59 -30.65 14.49
CA LEU A 226 -19.61 -31.32 13.19
C LEU A 226 -18.58 -32.45 13.13
N ALA A 227 -17.38 -32.26 13.70
CA ALA A 227 -16.36 -33.30 13.78
C ALA A 227 -16.85 -34.51 14.56
N ASP A 228 -17.40 -34.31 15.77
CA ASP A 228 -17.95 -35.39 16.60
C ASP A 228 -19.02 -36.21 15.88
N PHE A 229 -19.89 -35.52 15.12
CA PHE A 229 -20.90 -36.18 14.31
C PHE A 229 -20.27 -37.05 13.21
N ARG A 230 -19.27 -36.54 12.49
CA ARG A 230 -18.59 -37.28 11.41
C ARG A 230 -17.81 -38.47 11.96
N GLU A 231 -17.15 -38.32 13.10
CA GLU A 231 -16.47 -39.42 13.78
C GLU A 231 -17.46 -40.53 14.20
N THR A 232 -18.59 -40.15 14.79
CA THR A 232 -19.57 -41.11 15.35
C THR A 232 -20.44 -41.78 14.28
N ASN A 233 -20.88 -41.02 13.27
CA ASN A 233 -21.83 -41.50 12.27
C ASN A 233 -21.16 -42.08 11.03
N ASP A 234 -20.05 -41.49 10.58
CA ASP A 234 -19.37 -41.87 9.35
C ASP A 234 -18.09 -42.68 9.62
N GLY A 235 -17.59 -42.69 10.86
CA GLY A 235 -16.37 -43.42 11.25
C GLY A 235 -15.08 -42.78 10.73
N LEU A 236 -15.13 -41.52 10.30
CA LEU A 236 -13.98 -40.79 9.76
C LEU A 236 -13.05 -40.32 10.87
N SER A 237 -11.76 -40.31 10.62
CA SER A 237 -10.79 -39.54 11.41
C SER A 237 -10.89 -38.05 11.05
N VAL A 238 -11.21 -37.20 12.03
CA VAL A 238 -11.43 -35.77 11.80
C VAL A 238 -10.42 -34.93 12.55
N LYS A 239 -9.96 -33.84 11.93
CA LYS A 239 -9.18 -32.80 12.60
C LYS A 239 -9.84 -31.44 12.41
N VAL A 240 -10.12 -30.76 13.51
CA VAL A 240 -10.50 -29.35 13.50
C VAL A 240 -9.27 -28.50 13.80
N VAL A 241 -9.07 -27.45 13.01
CA VAL A 241 -8.04 -26.43 13.22
C VAL A 241 -8.61 -25.05 12.97
N THR A 242 -8.14 -24.07 13.75
CA THR A 242 -8.45 -22.67 13.48
C THR A 242 -7.51 -22.11 12.42
N VAL A 243 -7.99 -21.12 11.67
CA VAL A 243 -7.19 -20.39 10.69
C VAL A 243 -5.98 -19.72 11.36
N GLU A 244 -6.14 -19.19 12.58
CA GLU A 244 -5.03 -18.59 13.33
C GLU A 244 -3.93 -19.59 13.70
N GLN A 245 -4.29 -20.82 14.09
CA GLN A 245 -3.31 -21.87 14.38
C GLN A 245 -2.45 -22.19 13.15
N ILE A 246 -3.09 -22.26 11.97
CA ILE A 246 -2.38 -22.47 10.70
C ILE A 246 -1.42 -21.31 10.45
N TYR A 247 -1.86 -20.06 10.57
CA TYR A 247 -0.99 -18.91 10.33
C TYR A 247 0.24 -18.91 11.22
N ASN A 248 0.05 -19.20 12.51
CA ASN A 248 1.14 -19.22 13.47
C ASN A 248 2.25 -20.24 13.13
N GLU A 249 1.94 -21.40 12.51
CA GLU A 249 2.95 -22.42 12.13
C GLU A 249 3.40 -22.35 10.66
N PHE A 250 2.51 -21.97 9.73
CA PHE A 250 2.76 -22.05 8.28
C PHE A 250 2.98 -20.68 7.61
N SER A 251 2.82 -19.57 8.33
CA SER A 251 3.14 -18.21 7.85
C SER A 251 3.72 -17.30 8.92
N SER A 252 4.29 -17.87 10.00
CA SER A 252 4.87 -17.12 11.11
C SER A 252 3.91 -16.08 11.73
N GLY A 253 2.61 -16.41 11.77
CA GLY A 253 1.54 -15.57 12.32
C GLY A 253 0.96 -14.55 11.34
N SER A 254 1.45 -14.48 10.10
CA SER A 254 0.93 -13.56 9.07
C SER A 254 -0.35 -14.11 8.46
N GLN A 255 -1.37 -13.26 8.25
CA GLN A 255 -2.62 -13.66 7.58
C GLN A 255 -2.38 -13.89 6.08
N ASP A 256 -1.98 -15.11 5.74
CA ASP A 256 -1.62 -15.52 4.38
C ASP A 256 -2.47 -16.72 3.95
N VAL A 257 -3.27 -16.54 2.91
CA VAL A 257 -4.10 -17.61 2.34
C VAL A 257 -3.27 -18.81 1.88
N THR A 258 -2.01 -18.60 1.49
CA THR A 258 -1.13 -19.71 1.10
C THR A 258 -0.77 -20.61 2.28
N ALA A 259 -0.81 -20.10 3.52
CA ALA A 259 -0.56 -20.91 4.71
C ALA A 259 -1.57 -22.06 4.84
N ILE A 260 -2.85 -21.79 4.53
CA ILE A 260 -3.92 -22.81 4.54
C ILE A 260 -3.63 -23.87 3.47
N ARG A 261 -3.29 -23.42 2.25
CA ARG A 261 -2.89 -24.33 1.16
C ARG A 261 -1.69 -25.18 1.55
N ASP A 262 -0.68 -24.57 2.15
CA ASP A 262 0.59 -25.21 2.47
C ASP A 262 0.44 -26.22 3.61
N TYR A 263 -0.41 -25.93 4.61
CA TYR A 263 -0.78 -26.91 5.63
C TYR A 263 -1.55 -28.10 5.06
N VAL A 264 -2.54 -27.86 4.20
CA VAL A 264 -3.29 -28.95 3.55
C VAL A 264 -2.36 -29.80 2.68
N LYS A 265 -1.46 -29.16 1.92
CA LYS A 265 -0.45 -29.85 1.12
C LYS A 265 0.49 -30.67 2.01
N TYR A 266 0.93 -30.13 3.13
CA TYR A 266 1.78 -30.83 4.10
C TYR A 266 1.11 -32.11 4.62
N LEU A 267 -0.16 -32.04 5.04
CA LEU A 267 -0.92 -33.23 5.45
C LEU A 267 -1.05 -34.25 4.33
N TYR A 268 -1.26 -33.80 3.09
CA TYR A 268 -1.35 -34.67 1.92
C TYR A 268 -0.04 -35.38 1.61
N GLU A 269 1.11 -34.70 1.74
CA GLU A 269 2.43 -35.30 1.51
C GLU A 269 2.85 -36.29 2.62
N MET A 270 2.27 -36.16 3.81
CA MET A 270 2.50 -37.09 4.93
C MET A 270 1.62 -38.35 4.88
N ALA A 271 0.54 -38.35 4.10
CA ALA A 271 -0.40 -39.47 3.98
C ALA A 271 0.12 -40.55 3.02
#